data_AF-A0A4Q2ZDJ9-F1
#
_entry.id   AF-A0A4Q2ZDJ9-F1
#
_cell.length_a   1.000
_cell.length_b   1.000
_cell.length_c   1.000
_cell.angle_alpha   90.00
_cell.angle_beta   90.00
_cell.angle_gamma   90.00
#
_symmetry.space_group_name_H-M   'P 1'
#
loop_
_entity.id
_entity.type
_entity.pdbx_description
1 polymer ?
#
loop_
_entity_poly.entity_id
_entity_poly.type
_entity_poly.pdbx_seq_one_letter_code
_entity_poly.pdbx_strand_id
1 'polypeptide(L)'
;MRYTAFIFATTLMVSLSGCRSSGPPPRTAPATGFRLTVYDSPGDAAKRSVGVVVHTVSAGAISVDYGSRLGGTVIAAPDATGVREGSVNLIVNLTVPAGGGDAELATLVSTRSDGSHGGSGLTEKVPGNSTLTGIFTFTAKNGDYPLDTPLEIARINGKPVTLTVGKPTK
;
A
#
# COMPACT_ATOMS: atom_id res chain seq x y z
N MET A 1 56.69 -10.18 48.11
CA MET A 1 56.99 -8.74 47.92
C MET A 1 55.71 -8.02 47.55
N ARG A 2 55.51 -6.83 48.12
CA ARG A 2 54.35 -5.94 47.96
C ARG A 2 54.38 -5.20 46.61
N TYR A 3 53.28 -4.46 46.38
CA TYR A 3 52.99 -3.37 45.44
C TYR A 3 52.22 -3.77 44.18
N THR A 4 51.19 -3.08 43.69
CA THR A 4 50.24 -2.07 44.17
C THR A 4 49.21 -1.93 43.04
N ALA A 5 47.93 -1.77 43.38
CA ALA A 5 46.85 -1.52 42.42
C ALA A 5 47.04 -0.20 41.65
N PHE A 6 46.70 -0.19 40.37
CA PHE A 6 46.19 1.01 39.70
C PHE A 6 44.95 0.64 38.88
N ILE A 7 43.83 1.18 39.34
CA ILE A 7 42.52 1.14 38.72
C ILE A 7 42.52 2.20 37.61
N PHE A 8 42.17 1.84 36.38
CA PHE A 8 41.63 2.77 35.40
C PHE A 8 40.37 2.16 34.80
N ALA A 9 39.24 2.44 35.45
CA ALA A 9 37.91 2.21 34.91
C ALA A 9 37.55 3.40 34.02
N THR A 10 37.78 3.29 32.71
CA THR A 10 37.19 4.19 31.72
C THR A 10 35.85 3.64 31.28
N THR A 11 34.82 4.07 32.02
CA THR A 11 33.41 3.93 31.67
C THR A 11 33.13 4.67 30.36
N LEU A 12 33.09 3.95 29.25
CA LEU A 12 32.55 4.49 28.00
C LEU A 12 31.01 4.42 28.09
N MET A 13 30.39 5.49 28.58
CA MET A 13 28.95 5.69 28.39
C MET A 13 28.72 5.97 26.91
N VAL A 14 28.35 4.95 26.15
CA VAL A 14 27.70 5.14 24.86
C VAL A 14 26.28 5.62 25.17
N SER A 15 26.09 6.92 25.01
CA SER A 15 24.79 7.56 24.91
C SER A 15 23.97 6.83 23.85
N LEU A 16 23.06 5.96 24.28
CA LEU A 16 21.92 5.49 23.49
C LEU A 16 20.98 6.68 23.32
N SER A 17 21.40 7.64 22.49
CA SER A 17 20.52 8.64 21.93
C SER A 17 19.44 7.87 21.19
N GLY A 18 18.23 7.92 21.74
CA GLY A 18 17.09 7.15 21.30
C GLY A 18 16.74 7.44 19.85
N CYS A 19 17.32 6.66 18.94
CA CYS A 19 16.58 6.19 17.79
C CYS A 19 15.49 5.30 18.36
N ARG A 20 14.35 5.90 18.73
CA ARG A 20 13.08 5.17 18.73
C ARG A 20 12.98 4.61 17.32
N SER A 21 13.43 3.37 17.16
CA SER A 21 12.90 2.45 16.19
C SER A 21 11.39 2.59 16.34
N SER A 22 10.78 3.35 15.44
CA SER A 22 9.35 3.33 15.25
C SER A 22 9.07 1.91 14.78
N GLY A 23 8.84 1.02 15.75
CA GLY A 23 8.28 -0.29 15.47
C GLY A 23 7.06 -0.09 14.56
N PRO A 24 6.74 -1.08 13.71
CA PRO A 24 5.60 -0.96 12.82
C PRO A 24 4.39 -0.48 13.65
N PRO A 25 3.62 0.49 13.14
CA PRO A 25 2.50 1.05 13.87
C PRO A 25 1.63 -0.10 14.41
N PRO A 26 1.14 -0.01 15.66
CA PRO A 26 0.42 -1.11 16.27
C PRO A 26 -0.72 -1.54 15.35
N ARG A 27 -0.70 -2.82 14.94
CA ARG A 27 -1.74 -3.49 14.14
C ARG A 27 -3.06 -3.43 14.90
N THR A 28 -3.77 -2.32 14.75
CA THR A 28 -4.99 -2.03 15.47
C THR A 28 -6.09 -1.87 14.45
N ALA A 29 -7.07 -2.76 14.52
CA ALA A 29 -8.27 -2.71 13.71
C ALA A 29 -9.43 -2.19 14.57
N PRO A 30 -10.35 -1.39 14.00
CA PRO A 30 -11.57 -1.00 14.69
C PRO A 30 -12.46 -2.22 14.93
N ALA A 31 -13.24 -2.19 16.00
CA ALA A 31 -14.18 -3.27 16.34
C ALA A 31 -15.25 -3.47 15.26
N THR A 32 -15.61 -2.39 14.56
CA THR A 32 -16.51 -2.37 13.40
C THR A 32 -15.80 -1.66 12.27
N GLY A 33 -15.67 -2.29 11.10
CA GLY A 33 -15.01 -1.67 9.95
C GLY A 33 -13.62 -2.24 9.65
N PHE A 34 -12.82 -1.39 8.99
CA PHE A 34 -11.41 -1.62 8.75
C PHE A 34 -10.64 -0.31 8.89
N ARG A 35 -9.36 -0.43 9.25
CA ARG A 35 -8.40 0.69 9.23
C ARG A 35 -7.63 0.66 7.93
N LEU A 36 -7.63 1.77 7.20
CA LEU A 36 -6.81 1.99 6.02
C LEU A 36 -5.57 2.78 6.39
N THR A 37 -4.40 2.26 6.02
CA THR A 37 -3.11 2.97 6.09
C THR A 37 -2.57 3.13 4.69
N VAL A 38 -2.18 4.35 4.34
CA VAL A 38 -1.77 4.78 3.02
C VAL A 38 -0.26 4.92 2.97
N TYR A 39 0.34 4.34 1.94
CA TYR A 39 1.76 4.43 1.62
C TYR A 39 1.90 5.02 0.22
N ASP A 40 2.23 6.30 0.14
CA ASP A 40 2.53 6.93 -1.14
C ASP A 40 4.04 6.94 -1.34
N SER A 41 4.51 6.16 -2.32
CA SER A 41 5.91 6.22 -2.73
C SER A 41 6.01 7.22 -3.88
N PRO A 42 6.62 8.41 -3.64
CA PRO A 42 6.79 9.36 -4.71
C PRO A 42 7.69 8.77 -5.79
N GLY A 43 7.07 8.41 -6.90
CA GLY A 43 7.80 8.04 -8.11
C GLY A 43 8.22 9.27 -8.91
N ASP A 44 8.76 9.04 -10.09
CA ASP A 44 9.21 10.10 -11.01
C ASP A 44 8.07 10.56 -11.94
N ALA A 45 8.43 11.31 -12.99
CA ALA A 45 7.46 11.82 -13.96
C ALA A 45 6.79 10.73 -14.82
N ALA A 46 7.39 9.54 -14.89
CA ALA A 46 6.94 8.42 -15.71
C ALA A 46 6.31 7.29 -14.87
N LYS A 47 6.69 7.13 -13.60
CA LYS A 47 6.23 6.04 -12.75
C LYS A 47 5.68 6.55 -11.42
N ARG A 48 4.59 5.95 -10.93
CA ARG A 48 4.06 6.13 -9.57
C ARG A 48 3.72 4.78 -8.95
N SER A 49 3.98 4.64 -7.66
CA SER A 49 3.62 3.46 -6.89
C SER A 49 2.95 3.91 -5.61
N VAL A 50 1.72 3.45 -5.37
CA VAL A 50 1.00 3.71 -4.13
C VAL A 50 0.52 2.39 -3.55
N GLY A 51 0.53 2.31 -2.24
CA GLY A 51 0.07 1.16 -1.47
C GLY A 51 -0.98 1.59 -0.47
N VAL A 52 -1.92 0.70 -0.20
CA VAL A 52 -2.75 0.79 1.00
C VAL A 52 -2.70 -0.54 1.75
N VAL A 53 -2.70 -0.46 3.08
CA VAL A 53 -2.79 -1.61 3.98
C VAL A 53 -4.10 -1.50 4.73
N VAL A 54 -4.80 -2.63 4.80
CA VAL A 54 -6.09 -2.80 5.46
C VAL A 54 -5.87 -3.68 6.69
N HIS A 55 -6.36 -3.22 7.84
CA HIS A 55 -6.47 -4.02 9.04
C HIS A 55 -7.94 -4.17 9.44
N THR A 56 -8.41 -5.38 9.67
CA THR A 56 -9.78 -5.64 10.15
C THR A 56 -9.82 -6.86 11.07
N VAL A 57 -10.75 -6.89 12.02
CA VAL A 57 -11.04 -8.10 12.83
C VAL A 57 -12.13 -8.97 12.18
N SER A 58 -12.82 -8.45 11.18
CA SER A 58 -13.93 -9.14 10.52
C SER A 58 -13.44 -10.10 9.44
N ALA A 59 -14.04 -11.28 9.35
CA ALA A 59 -13.78 -12.19 8.24
C ALA A 59 -14.25 -11.59 6.92
N GLY A 60 -13.49 -11.82 5.85
CA GLY A 60 -13.82 -11.24 4.55
C GLY A 60 -12.71 -11.36 3.50
N ALA A 61 -13.00 -10.80 2.34
CA ALA A 61 -12.05 -10.55 1.27
C ALA A 61 -11.70 -9.07 1.20
N ILE A 62 -10.51 -8.80 0.69
CA ILE A 62 -10.08 -7.48 0.22
C ILE A 62 -10.14 -7.56 -1.29
N SER A 63 -11.05 -6.81 -1.90
CA SER A 63 -11.19 -6.73 -3.35
C SER A 63 -10.89 -5.34 -3.85
N VAL A 64 -10.27 -5.28 -5.02
CA VAL A 64 -10.03 -4.04 -5.75
C VAL A 64 -10.63 -4.19 -7.12
N ASP A 65 -11.37 -3.18 -7.54
CA ASP A 65 -11.94 -3.06 -8.87
C ASP A 65 -11.35 -1.83 -9.56
N TYR A 66 -10.81 -2.00 -10.75
CA TYR A 66 -10.36 -0.94 -11.64
C TYR A 66 -11.03 -1.12 -13.00
N GLY A 67 -12.34 -0.87 -13.01
CA GLY A 67 -13.22 -1.16 -14.13
C GLY A 67 -13.34 -2.67 -14.41
N SER A 68 -14.16 -3.04 -15.39
CA SER A 68 -14.45 -4.45 -15.75
C SER A 68 -13.25 -5.29 -16.20
N ARG A 69 -12.03 -4.74 -16.18
CA ARG A 69 -10.83 -5.32 -16.78
C ARG A 69 -9.81 -5.78 -15.75
N LEU A 70 -9.72 -5.13 -14.59
CA LEU A 70 -8.67 -5.39 -13.62
C LEU A 70 -9.26 -5.42 -12.20
N GLY A 71 -9.20 -6.59 -11.56
CA GLY A 71 -9.49 -6.69 -10.15
C GLY A 71 -8.67 -7.79 -9.49
N GLY A 72 -8.39 -7.60 -8.21
CA GLY A 72 -7.75 -8.60 -7.36
C GLY A 72 -8.64 -8.85 -6.16
N THR A 73 -8.76 -10.10 -5.73
CA THR A 73 -9.39 -10.45 -4.46
C THR A 73 -8.45 -11.33 -3.67
N VAL A 74 -8.31 -11.06 -2.38
CA VAL A 74 -7.59 -11.93 -1.46
C VAL A 74 -8.41 -12.11 -0.20
N ILE A 75 -8.35 -13.32 0.36
CA ILE A 75 -8.93 -13.61 1.67
C ILE A 75 -7.79 -13.49 2.68
N ALA A 76 -7.91 -12.55 3.62
CA ALA A 76 -6.89 -12.38 4.65
C ALA A 76 -7.12 -13.35 5.80
N ALA A 77 -6.13 -14.19 6.12
CA ALA A 77 -6.16 -15.04 7.30
C ALA A 77 -6.01 -14.18 8.58
N PRO A 78 -6.64 -14.56 9.71
CA PRO A 78 -6.44 -13.86 10.97
C PRO A 78 -5.07 -14.24 11.56
N ASP A 79 -4.39 -13.26 12.15
CA ASP A 79 -3.21 -13.49 12.97
C ASP A 79 -3.58 -13.98 14.38
N ALA A 80 -2.56 -14.18 15.25
CA ALA A 80 -2.76 -14.63 16.63
C ALA A 80 -3.59 -13.68 17.51
N THR A 81 -3.75 -12.42 17.09
CA THR A 81 -4.57 -11.40 17.76
C THR A 81 -5.99 -11.32 17.19
N GLY A 82 -6.30 -12.11 16.15
CA GLY A 82 -7.57 -12.06 15.43
C GLY A 82 -7.63 -10.94 14.39
N VAL A 83 -6.56 -10.18 14.20
CA VAL A 83 -6.46 -9.13 13.19
C VAL A 83 -6.08 -9.76 11.85
N ARG A 84 -6.75 -9.35 10.79
CA ARG A 84 -6.49 -9.71 9.41
C ARG A 84 -5.83 -8.53 8.74
N GLU A 85 -4.73 -8.80 8.02
CA GLU A 85 -4.03 -7.81 7.22
C GLU A 85 -4.09 -8.19 5.74
N GLY A 86 -4.30 -7.18 4.90
CA GLY A 86 -3.94 -7.28 3.51
C GLY A 86 -3.54 -5.94 2.94
N SER A 87 -2.92 -5.98 1.77
CA SER A 87 -2.39 -4.82 1.09
C SER A 87 -2.84 -4.79 -0.36
N VAL A 88 -2.97 -3.58 -0.86
CA VAL A 88 -3.19 -3.27 -2.27
C VAL A 88 -2.04 -2.42 -2.73
N ASN A 89 -1.39 -2.77 -3.83
CA ASN A 89 -0.42 -1.91 -4.50
C ASN A 89 -0.89 -1.58 -5.91
N LEU A 90 -0.86 -0.29 -6.24
CA LEU A 90 -1.12 0.26 -7.55
C LEU A 90 0.19 0.79 -8.12
N ILE A 91 0.58 0.29 -9.28
CA ILE A 91 1.74 0.79 -10.01
C ILE A 91 1.26 1.30 -11.36
N VAL A 92 1.62 2.55 -11.66
CA VAL A 92 1.29 3.19 -12.94
C VAL A 92 2.57 3.65 -13.59
N ASN A 93 2.75 3.30 -14.86
CA ASN A 93 3.89 3.68 -15.67
C ASN A 93 3.40 4.30 -16.99
N LEU A 94 3.93 5.45 -17.35
CA LEU A 94 3.65 6.19 -18.57
C LEU A 94 4.93 6.25 -19.40
N THR A 95 4.89 5.68 -20.61
CA THR A 95 6.00 5.69 -21.55
C THR A 95 5.63 6.54 -22.76
N VAL A 96 6.35 7.63 -22.98
CA VAL A 96 6.16 8.53 -24.14
C VAL A 96 7.23 8.23 -25.20
N PRO A 97 6.86 7.87 -26.44
CA PRO A 97 7.84 7.61 -27.49
C PRO A 97 8.56 8.88 -27.95
N ALA A 98 9.87 8.78 -28.21
CA ALA A 98 10.72 9.91 -28.60
C ALA A 98 10.35 10.56 -29.96
N GLY A 99 9.62 9.85 -30.81
CA GLY A 99 9.17 10.32 -32.13
C GLY A 99 7.79 10.96 -32.16
N GLY A 100 7.13 11.12 -31.01
CA GLY A 100 5.71 11.47 -30.94
C GLY A 100 4.80 10.27 -31.21
N GLY A 101 3.49 10.51 -31.20
CA GLY A 101 2.46 9.46 -31.24
C GLY A 101 1.90 9.15 -29.86
N ASP A 102 1.09 8.08 -29.76
CA ASP A 102 0.44 7.72 -28.50
C ASP A 102 1.46 7.24 -27.46
N ALA A 103 1.27 7.71 -26.23
CA ALA A 103 1.98 7.19 -25.07
C ALA A 103 1.33 5.87 -24.61
N GLU A 104 2.12 5.08 -23.90
CA GLU A 104 1.69 3.81 -23.34
C GLU A 104 1.54 3.92 -21.82
N LEU A 105 0.32 3.65 -21.34
CA LEU A 105 -0.01 3.61 -19.93
C LEU A 105 -0.12 2.15 -19.48
N ALA A 106 0.83 1.71 -18.67
CA ALA A 106 0.80 0.41 -18.01
C ALA A 106 0.32 0.57 -16.56
N THR A 107 -0.71 -0.18 -16.19
CA THR A 107 -1.27 -0.21 -14.82
C THR A 107 -1.17 -1.62 -14.28
N LEU A 108 -0.69 -1.76 -13.05
CA LEU A 108 -0.72 -3.00 -12.28
C LEU A 108 -1.50 -2.76 -10.99
N VAL A 109 -2.53 -3.58 -10.76
CA VAL A 109 -3.25 -3.68 -9.49
C VAL A 109 -2.87 -5.00 -8.86
N SER A 110 -2.37 -4.96 -7.63
CA SER A 110 -2.04 -6.17 -6.88
C SER A 110 -2.66 -6.12 -5.48
N THR A 111 -3.10 -7.27 -5.02
CA THR A 111 -3.70 -7.54 -3.72
C THR A 111 -2.89 -8.65 -3.06
N ARG A 112 -2.62 -8.52 -1.77
CA ARG A 112 -1.85 -9.52 -1.01
C ARG A 112 -2.38 -9.64 0.40
N SER A 113 -2.45 -10.87 0.89
CA SER A 113 -2.65 -11.19 2.30
C SER A 113 -1.74 -12.34 2.70
N ASP A 114 -1.71 -12.67 3.99
CA ASP A 114 -0.99 -13.84 4.49
C ASP A 114 -1.57 -15.11 3.84
N GLY A 115 -0.82 -15.67 2.89
CA GLY A 115 -1.18 -16.90 2.17
C GLY A 115 -1.99 -16.71 0.88
N SER A 116 -2.28 -15.48 0.44
CA SER A 116 -2.98 -15.24 -0.84
C SER A 116 -2.44 -14.02 -1.59
N HIS A 117 -2.40 -14.14 -2.90
CA HIS A 117 -2.01 -13.07 -3.80
C HIS A 117 -2.94 -13.06 -5.01
N GLY A 118 -3.44 -11.88 -5.35
CA GLY A 118 -4.20 -11.64 -6.56
C GLY A 118 -3.63 -10.41 -7.26
N GLY A 119 -3.67 -10.36 -8.58
CA GLY A 119 -3.23 -9.18 -9.29
C GLY A 119 -3.58 -9.26 -10.76
N SER A 120 -3.68 -8.09 -11.39
CA SER A 120 -3.94 -7.97 -12.80
C SER A 120 -3.30 -6.70 -13.36
N GLY A 121 -2.85 -6.77 -14.60
CA GLY A 121 -2.22 -5.66 -15.31
C GLY A 121 -2.90 -5.35 -16.64
N LEU A 122 -2.87 -4.07 -17.02
CA LEU A 122 -3.44 -3.52 -18.26
C LEU A 122 -2.41 -2.61 -18.88
N THR A 123 -2.36 -2.63 -20.22
CA THR A 123 -1.72 -1.60 -21.01
C THR A 123 -2.75 -0.94 -21.91
N GLU A 124 -2.78 0.39 -21.94
CA GLU A 124 -3.62 1.16 -22.86
C GLU A 124 -2.84 2.31 -23.52
N LYS A 125 -3.32 2.75 -24.69
CA LYS A 125 -2.77 3.93 -25.38
C LYS A 125 -3.47 5.19 -24.88
N VAL A 126 -2.69 6.24 -24.66
CA VAL A 126 -3.15 7.56 -24.22
C VAL A 126 -2.48 8.64 -25.09
N PRO A 127 -3.04 9.87 -25.17
CA PRO A 127 -2.44 10.93 -25.97
C PRO A 127 -0.96 11.16 -25.61
N GLY A 128 -0.09 11.33 -26.61
CA GLY A 128 1.35 11.47 -26.41
C GLY A 128 1.80 12.65 -25.56
N ASN A 129 0.95 13.67 -25.42
CA ASN A 129 1.17 14.84 -24.56
C ASN A 129 0.64 14.65 -23.12
N SER A 130 0.18 13.45 -22.77
CA SER A 130 -0.29 13.16 -21.42
C SER A 130 0.85 13.22 -20.41
N THR A 131 0.52 13.55 -19.17
CA THR A 131 1.44 13.50 -18.04
C THR A 131 0.91 12.52 -17.01
N LEU A 132 1.80 11.90 -16.24
CA LEU A 132 1.38 10.97 -15.21
C LEU A 132 0.50 11.64 -14.15
N THR A 133 0.77 12.91 -13.79
CA THR A 133 -0.06 13.70 -12.87
C THR A 133 -1.43 14.06 -13.44
N GLY A 134 -1.57 14.13 -14.76
CA GLY A 134 -2.87 14.33 -15.41
C GLY A 134 -3.70 13.04 -15.56
N ILE A 135 -3.04 11.88 -15.61
CA ILE A 135 -3.69 10.57 -15.78
C ILE A 135 -3.97 9.90 -14.43
N PHE A 136 -3.06 10.02 -13.47
CA PHE A 136 -3.10 9.34 -12.19
C PHE A 136 -3.37 10.32 -11.06
N THR A 137 -4.40 10.02 -10.26
CA THR A 137 -4.67 10.74 -9.02
C THR A 137 -4.93 9.73 -7.92
N PHE A 138 -4.22 9.86 -6.82
CA PHE A 138 -4.42 9.03 -5.64
C PHE A 138 -5.17 9.82 -4.57
N THR A 139 -6.26 9.26 -4.04
CA THR A 139 -7.23 10.00 -3.20
C THR A 139 -7.47 9.36 -1.84
N ALA A 140 -6.99 8.12 -1.63
CA ALA A 140 -7.13 7.42 -0.37
C ALA A 140 -6.51 8.21 0.80
N LYS A 141 -7.12 8.10 1.97
CA LYS A 141 -6.65 8.73 3.21
C LYS A 141 -6.54 7.69 4.31
N ASN A 142 -5.63 7.94 5.25
CA ASN A 142 -5.60 7.18 6.49
C ASN A 142 -6.93 7.37 7.23
N GLY A 143 -7.47 6.29 7.78
CA GLY A 143 -8.72 6.38 8.56
C GLY A 143 -9.39 5.05 8.78
N ASP A 144 -10.49 5.10 9.51
CA ASP A 144 -11.37 3.97 9.75
C ASP A 144 -12.61 4.08 8.83
N TYR A 145 -12.93 2.98 8.16
CA TYR A 145 -13.97 2.91 7.14
C TYR A 145 -14.93 1.75 7.42
N PRO A 146 -16.22 1.88 7.03
CA PRO A 146 -17.18 0.78 7.15
C PRO A 146 -16.83 -0.36 6.19
N LEU A 147 -17.09 -1.60 6.63
CA LEU A 147 -17.04 -2.77 5.76
C LEU A 147 -18.12 -2.69 4.67
N ASP A 148 -17.95 -3.48 3.61
CA ASP A 148 -18.91 -3.65 2.51
C ASP A 148 -19.29 -2.35 1.78
N THR A 149 -18.55 -1.26 2.04
CA THR A 149 -18.75 0.04 1.40
C THR A 149 -17.60 0.27 0.41
N PRO A 150 -17.89 0.38 -0.90
CA PRO A 150 -16.88 0.66 -1.90
C PRO A 150 -16.20 2.02 -1.63
N LEU A 151 -14.87 2.02 -1.59
CA LEU A 151 -14.04 3.20 -1.35
C LEU A 151 -13.19 3.49 -2.59
N GLU A 152 -13.40 4.64 -3.22
CA GLU A 152 -12.50 5.09 -4.30
C GLU A 152 -11.14 5.48 -3.69
N ILE A 153 -10.09 4.75 -4.07
CA ILE A 153 -8.72 4.98 -3.59
C ILE A 153 -7.85 5.73 -4.59
N ALA A 154 -8.18 5.65 -5.88
CA ALA A 154 -7.46 6.33 -6.94
C ALA A 154 -8.34 6.55 -8.18
N ARG A 155 -7.85 7.36 -9.11
CA ARG A 155 -8.30 7.44 -10.50
C ARG A 155 -7.12 7.26 -11.43
N ILE A 156 -7.35 6.48 -12.48
CA ILE A 156 -6.37 6.23 -13.54
C ILE A 156 -7.08 6.45 -14.86
N ASN A 157 -6.60 7.40 -15.66
CA ASN A 157 -7.18 7.76 -16.94
C ASN A 157 -8.70 8.03 -16.85
N GLY A 158 -9.11 8.75 -15.80
CA GLY A 158 -10.51 9.08 -15.50
C GLY A 158 -11.35 7.95 -14.88
N LYS A 159 -10.88 6.70 -14.86
CA LYS A 159 -11.59 5.54 -14.30
C LYS A 159 -11.29 5.37 -12.81
N PRO A 160 -12.29 5.08 -11.96
CA PRO A 160 -12.07 4.88 -10.53
C PRO A 160 -11.40 3.53 -10.24
N VAL A 161 -10.53 3.53 -9.24
CA VAL A 161 -10.03 2.34 -8.56
C VAL A 161 -10.74 2.24 -7.22
N THR A 162 -11.49 1.18 -7.00
CA THR A 162 -12.39 1.02 -5.87
C THR A 162 -11.96 -0.16 -5.01
N LEU A 163 -11.73 0.10 -3.73
CA LEU A 163 -11.44 -0.89 -2.70
C LEU A 163 -12.75 -1.30 -2.01
N THR A 164 -12.97 -2.60 -1.84
CA THR A 164 -14.02 -3.13 -0.97
C THR A 164 -13.40 -4.11 0.02
N VAL A 165 -13.78 -4.00 1.30
CA VAL A 165 -13.31 -4.87 2.38
C VAL A 165 -14.53 -5.43 3.10
N GLY A 166 -14.62 -6.75 3.23
CA GLY A 166 -15.75 -7.39 3.89
C GLY A 166 -16.19 -8.65 3.15
N LYS A 167 -17.48 -8.84 2.93
CA LYS A 167 -18.00 -10.06 2.31
C LYS A 167 -17.35 -10.27 0.94
N PRO A 168 -17.00 -11.52 0.57
CA PRO A 168 -16.50 -11.81 -0.77
C PRO A 168 -17.50 -11.30 -1.81
N THR A 169 -17.08 -10.33 -2.62
CA THR A 169 -17.81 -9.96 -3.83
C THR A 169 -17.72 -11.15 -4.77
N LYS A 170 -18.85 -11.85 -4.89
CA LYS A 170 -19.02 -13.09 -5.66
C LYS A 170 -18.73 -12.89 -7.14
#